data_AF-A0A1U7XBR8-F1
#
_entry.id   AF-A0A1U7XBR8-F1
#
_cell.length_a   1.000
_cell.length_b   1.000
_cell.length_c   1.000
_cell.angle_alpha   90.00
_cell.angle_beta   90.00
_cell.angle_gamma   90.00
#
_symmetry.space_group_name_H-M   'P 1'
#
loop_
_entity.id
_entity.type
_entity.pdbx_description
1 polymer ?
#
loop_
_entity_poly.entity_id
_entity_poly.type
_entity_poly.pdbx_seq_one_letter_code
_entity_poly.pdbx_strand_id
1 'polypeptide(L)'
;MNKAKAYLELTQGESDRVSSLAFHPHRVGTDCSFYEYYALRGIRVDRVEPGQVLCTFKVPPRLTDREGKLASGAIANLVDEVGGAVVFVEGLPMNVSVDMSISFLSSAKADDELEIIGRVLGRKGGYSGTNVLVKNKATGELIAEGRHSLFGKHASKM
;
A
#
# COMPACT_ATOMS: atom_id res chain seq x y z
N MET A 1 10.82 17.96 18.15
CA MET A 1 11.41 16.76 17.51
C MET A 1 11.64 15.59 18.48
N ASN A 2 12.05 15.80 19.73
CA ASN A 2 12.33 14.69 20.67
C ASN A 2 11.12 13.80 21.02
N LYS A 3 9.91 14.37 21.13
CA LYS A 3 8.69 13.56 21.39
C LYS A 3 8.33 12.60 20.25
N ALA A 4 8.48 13.05 18.99
CA ALA A 4 8.22 12.21 17.82
C ALA A 4 9.23 11.04 17.75
N LYS A 5 10.50 11.32 18.06
CA LYS A 5 11.55 10.30 18.12
C LYS A 5 11.25 9.25 19.19
N ALA A 6 10.90 9.68 20.41
CA ALA A 6 10.52 8.77 21.50
C ALA A 6 9.28 7.91 21.17
N TYR A 7 8.34 8.44 20.38
CA TYR A 7 7.15 7.70 19.98
C TYR A 7 7.44 6.62 18.92
N LEU A 8 8.41 6.89 18.03
CA LEU A 8 8.85 5.97 16.97
C LEU A 8 9.92 4.97 17.44
N GLU A 9 10.53 5.20 18.60
CA GLU A 9 11.50 4.26 19.18
C GLU A 9 10.81 2.92 19.50
N LEU A 10 11.35 1.87 18.89
CA LEU A 10 10.98 0.50 19.18
C LEU A 10 11.43 0.18 20.60
N THR A 11 10.56 -0.47 21.35
CA THR A 11 10.96 -1.10 22.62
C THR A 11 11.95 -2.22 22.32
N GLN A 12 12.81 -2.54 23.28
CA GLN A 12 13.75 -3.67 23.14
C GLN A 12 13.00 -4.97 22.79
N GLY A 13 11.84 -5.22 23.41
CA GLY A 13 11.03 -6.39 23.11
C GLY A 13 10.42 -6.41 21.71
N GLU A 14 10.06 -5.26 21.14
CA GLU A 14 9.64 -5.15 19.73
C GLU A 14 10.83 -5.43 18.78
N SER A 15 12.00 -4.87 19.10
CA SER A 15 13.24 -5.10 18.33
C SER A 15 13.66 -6.57 18.35
N ASP A 16 13.66 -7.22 19.50
CA ASP A 16 14.04 -8.63 19.67
C ASP A 16 13.07 -9.55 18.91
N ARG A 17 11.77 -9.24 18.97
CA ARG A 17 10.74 -9.96 18.20
C ARG A 17 11.00 -9.88 16.71
N VAL A 18 11.22 -8.70 16.16
CA VAL A 18 11.49 -8.55 14.71
C VAL A 18 12.81 -9.24 14.34
N SER A 19 13.85 -9.10 15.16
CA SER A 19 15.18 -9.68 14.90
C SER A 19 15.20 -11.22 14.95
N SER A 20 14.27 -11.83 15.70
CA SER A 20 14.12 -13.28 15.78
C SER A 20 13.31 -13.89 14.63
N LEU A 21 12.68 -13.08 13.78
CA LEU A 21 11.96 -13.57 12.60
C LEU A 21 12.95 -13.99 11.52
N ALA A 22 12.89 -15.27 11.12
CA ALA A 22 13.61 -15.77 9.96
C ALA A 22 12.78 -15.54 8.70
N PHE A 23 13.24 -14.65 7.81
CA PHE A 23 12.65 -14.46 6.49
C PHE A 23 13.47 -15.20 5.44
N HIS A 24 12.85 -16.13 4.73
CA HIS A 24 13.46 -16.69 3.54
C HIS A 24 13.43 -15.65 2.42
N PRO A 25 14.55 -15.41 1.72
CA PRO A 25 14.53 -14.55 0.55
C PRO A 25 13.54 -15.11 -0.47
N HIS A 26 12.62 -14.27 -0.94
CA HIS A 26 11.67 -14.61 -1.99
C HIS A 26 12.32 -14.33 -3.37
N ARG A 27 11.93 -15.07 -4.40
CA ARG A 27 12.38 -14.77 -5.76
C ARG A 27 11.60 -13.58 -6.29
N VAL A 28 12.30 -12.44 -6.42
CA VAL A 28 11.71 -11.19 -6.94
C VAL A 28 11.01 -11.45 -8.28
N GLY A 29 9.75 -11.04 -8.38
CA GLY A 29 8.93 -11.20 -9.59
C GLY A 29 8.40 -12.62 -9.83
N THR A 30 8.61 -13.57 -8.90
CA THR A 30 8.06 -14.93 -8.98
C THR A 30 7.26 -15.29 -7.73
N ASP A 31 7.77 -14.96 -6.55
CA ASP A 31 7.16 -15.28 -5.27
C ASP A 31 6.74 -14.01 -4.53
N CYS A 32 5.62 -14.06 -3.80
CA CYS A 32 5.27 -12.98 -2.89
C CYS A 32 6.21 -12.95 -1.68
N SER A 33 6.58 -11.75 -1.26
CA SER A 33 7.36 -11.58 -0.04
C SER A 33 6.52 -11.83 1.22
N PHE A 34 7.17 -12.16 2.34
CA PHE A 34 6.48 -12.20 3.64
C PHE A 34 5.75 -10.88 3.92
N TYR A 35 6.37 -9.76 3.54
CA TYR A 35 5.85 -8.43 3.81
C TYR A 35 4.56 -8.16 3.04
N GLU A 36 4.51 -8.49 1.75
CA GLU A 36 3.29 -8.40 0.93
C GLU A 36 2.17 -9.22 1.55
N TYR A 37 2.45 -10.47 1.96
CA TYR A 37 1.47 -11.30 2.63
C TYR A 37 0.99 -10.68 3.94
N TYR A 38 1.92 -10.20 4.78
CA TYR A 38 1.59 -9.56 6.06
C TYR A 38 0.70 -8.32 5.87
N ALA A 39 1.09 -7.44 4.93
CA ALA A 39 0.43 -6.18 4.67
C ALA A 39 -0.96 -6.36 4.03
N LEU A 40 -1.06 -7.24 3.02
CA LEU A 40 -2.27 -7.35 2.21
C LEU A 40 -3.21 -8.47 2.62
N ARG A 41 -2.83 -9.37 3.55
CA ARG A 41 -3.71 -10.49 3.93
C ARG A 41 -5.10 -10.02 4.36
N GLY A 42 -6.11 -10.41 3.60
CA GLY A 42 -7.51 -10.04 3.83
C GLY A 42 -8.02 -8.90 2.93
N ILE A 43 -7.17 -8.31 2.09
CA ILE A 43 -7.63 -7.43 1.00
C ILE A 43 -8.46 -8.24 0.02
N ARG A 44 -9.57 -7.67 -0.44
CA ARG A 44 -10.41 -8.23 -1.49
C ARG A 44 -10.41 -7.29 -2.67
N VAL A 45 -10.10 -7.81 -3.85
CA VAL A 45 -10.30 -7.07 -5.11
C VAL A 45 -11.76 -7.24 -5.49
N ASP A 46 -12.53 -6.16 -5.42
CA ASP A 46 -13.96 -6.19 -5.70
C ASP A 46 -14.23 -6.01 -7.20
N ARG A 47 -13.44 -5.17 -7.88
CA ARG A 47 -13.59 -4.88 -9.30
C ARG A 47 -12.27 -4.44 -9.93
N VAL A 48 -12.06 -4.87 -11.18
CA VAL A 48 -10.95 -4.43 -12.03
C VAL A 48 -11.52 -3.91 -13.34
N GLU A 49 -11.07 -2.73 -13.74
CA GLU A 49 -11.45 -2.06 -14.98
C GLU A 49 -10.20 -1.46 -15.65
N PRO A 50 -10.25 -1.15 -16.96
CA PRO A 50 -9.17 -0.43 -17.61
C PRO A 50 -8.81 0.87 -16.87
N GLY A 51 -7.61 0.90 -16.27
CA GLY A 51 -7.10 2.05 -15.53
C GLY A 51 -7.69 2.24 -14.12
N GLN A 52 -8.41 1.26 -13.58
CA GLN A 52 -9.01 1.36 -12.25
C GLN A 52 -9.11 0.00 -11.52
N VAL A 53 -8.82 0.00 -10.22
CA VAL A 53 -9.01 -1.14 -9.31
C VAL A 53 -9.77 -0.68 -8.07
N LEU A 54 -10.75 -1.47 -7.65
CA LEU A 54 -11.49 -1.27 -6.39
C LEU A 54 -11.23 -2.46 -5.47
N CYS A 55 -10.88 -2.15 -4.22
CA CYS A 55 -10.66 -3.15 -3.19
C CYS A 55 -11.43 -2.80 -1.91
N THR A 56 -11.84 -3.83 -1.18
CA THR A 56 -12.30 -3.70 0.21
C THR A 56 -11.24 -4.29 1.13
N PHE A 57 -10.98 -3.62 2.26
CA PHE A 57 -10.07 -4.14 3.28
C PHE A 57 -10.58 -3.87 4.69
N LYS A 58 -10.82 -4.92 5.46
CA LYS A 58 -11.15 -4.78 6.88
C LYS A 58 -9.87 -4.56 7.67
N VAL A 59 -9.75 -3.44 8.39
CA VAL A 59 -8.55 -3.07 9.14
C VAL A 59 -8.22 -4.15 10.17
N PRO A 60 -7.11 -4.90 10.00
CA PRO A 60 -6.76 -5.94 10.94
C PRO A 60 -5.95 -5.35 12.12
N PRO A 61 -6.09 -5.90 13.34
CA PRO A 61 -5.33 -5.44 14.51
C PRO A 61 -3.80 -5.43 14.32
N ARG A 62 -3.26 -6.29 13.45
CA ARG A 62 -1.80 -6.33 13.17
C ARG A 62 -1.28 -5.09 12.43
N LEU A 63 -2.16 -4.29 11.83
CA LEU A 63 -1.80 -3.07 11.08
C LEU A 63 -2.19 -1.80 11.83
N THR A 64 -2.57 -1.91 13.11
CA THR A 64 -2.86 -0.74 13.92
C THR A 64 -1.63 -0.26 14.70
N ASP A 65 -1.55 1.04 14.92
CA ASP A 65 -0.58 1.68 15.80
C ASP A 65 -0.91 1.47 17.30
N ARG A 66 -0.12 2.10 18.17
CA ARG A 66 -0.30 2.06 19.63
C ARG A 66 -1.61 2.69 20.12
N GLU A 67 -2.27 3.49 19.28
CA GLU A 67 -3.57 4.11 19.54
C GLU A 67 -4.75 3.27 19.01
N GLY A 68 -4.46 2.11 18.40
CA GLY A 68 -5.46 1.24 17.80
C GLY A 68 -6.02 1.78 16.47
N LYS A 69 -5.35 2.76 15.87
CA LYS A 69 -5.71 3.32 14.56
C LYS A 69 -4.88 2.63 13.48
N LEU A 70 -5.39 2.57 12.26
CA LEU A 70 -4.64 2.09 11.10
C LEU A 70 -3.33 2.89 10.96
N ALA A 71 -2.21 2.19 11.05
CA ALA A 71 -0.90 2.83 11.06
C ALA A 71 -0.61 3.52 9.72
N SER A 72 0.08 4.66 9.76
CA SER A 72 0.45 5.41 8.55
C SER A 72 1.28 4.57 7.56
N GLY A 73 2.15 3.69 8.05
CA GLY A 73 2.89 2.74 7.22
C GLY A 73 1.99 1.71 6.54
N ALA A 74 0.91 1.27 7.19
CA ALA A 74 -0.06 0.37 6.57
C ALA A 74 -0.83 1.08 5.45
N ILE A 75 -1.21 2.36 5.64
CA ILE A 75 -1.80 3.18 4.59
C ILE A 75 -0.82 3.36 3.42
N ALA A 76 0.46 3.63 3.70
CA ALA A 76 1.48 3.78 2.67
C ALA A 76 1.63 2.51 1.82
N ASN A 77 1.58 1.32 2.44
CA ASN A 77 1.58 0.07 1.69
C ASN A 77 0.34 -0.10 0.82
N LEU A 78 -0.85 0.27 1.31
CA LEU A 78 -2.07 0.20 0.48
C LEU A 78 -1.95 1.11 -0.75
N VAL A 79 -1.35 2.29 -0.60
CA VAL A 79 -1.07 3.20 -1.72
C VAL A 79 -0.06 2.59 -2.69
N ASP A 80 1.04 2.02 -2.21
CA ASP A 80 2.08 1.43 -3.06
C ASP A 80 1.55 0.21 -3.83
N GLU A 81 0.91 -0.73 -3.15
CA GLU A 81 0.44 -1.98 -3.73
C GLU A 81 -0.72 -1.77 -4.72
N VAL A 82 -1.73 -0.97 -4.33
CA VAL A 82 -2.87 -0.67 -5.22
C VAL A 82 -2.45 0.26 -6.36
N GLY A 83 -1.56 1.22 -6.07
CA GLY A 83 -0.98 2.12 -7.06
C GLY A 83 -0.13 1.40 -8.10
N GLY A 84 0.62 0.37 -7.70
CA GLY A 84 1.35 -0.50 -8.61
C GLY A 84 0.42 -1.43 -9.40
N ALA A 85 -0.55 -2.06 -8.73
CA ALA A 85 -1.47 -3.00 -9.36
C ALA A 85 -2.28 -2.38 -10.51
N VAL A 86 -2.69 -1.11 -10.39
CA VAL A 86 -3.53 -0.47 -11.43
C VAL A 86 -2.78 -0.20 -12.75
N VAL A 87 -1.44 -0.18 -12.74
CA VAL A 87 -0.60 -0.04 -13.94
C VAL A 87 0.13 -1.33 -14.32
N PHE A 88 -0.09 -2.40 -13.56
CA PHE A 88 0.50 -3.70 -13.85
C PHE A 88 -0.10 -4.29 -15.12
N VAL A 89 0.76 -4.87 -15.96
CA VAL A 89 0.38 -5.55 -17.19
C VAL A 89 0.99 -6.94 -17.15
N GLU A 90 0.14 -7.96 -17.20
CA GLU A 90 0.58 -9.35 -17.23
C GLU A 90 1.54 -9.60 -18.39
N GLY A 91 2.62 -10.35 -18.13
CA GLY A 91 3.65 -10.66 -19.11
C GLY A 91 4.69 -9.56 -19.34
N LEU A 92 4.56 -8.39 -18.71
CA LEU A 92 5.62 -7.36 -18.70
C LEU A 92 6.34 -7.32 -17.34
N PRO A 93 7.60 -6.86 -17.31
CA PRO A 93 8.28 -6.60 -16.04
C PRO A 93 7.46 -5.63 -15.17
N MET A 94 7.46 -5.86 -13.86
CA MET A 94 6.82 -4.95 -12.91
C MET A 94 7.42 -3.55 -12.99
N ASN A 95 6.57 -2.55 -12.84
CA ASN A 95 7.02 -1.17 -12.67
C ASN A 95 7.61 -1.02 -11.26
N VAL A 96 8.64 -0.19 -11.14
CA VAL A 96 9.25 0.13 -9.85
C VAL A 96 8.79 1.50 -9.35
N SER A 97 8.53 1.62 -8.06
CA SER A 97 8.16 2.87 -7.40
C SER A 97 9.32 3.88 -7.48
N VAL A 98 9.05 5.09 -7.98
CA VAL A 98 10.05 6.17 -8.11
C VAL A 98 9.73 7.40 -7.26
N ASP A 99 8.45 7.66 -6.99
CA ASP A 99 8.00 8.72 -6.09
C ASP A 99 6.63 8.36 -5.50
N MET A 100 6.41 8.75 -4.24
CA MET A 100 5.12 8.57 -3.57
C MET A 100 4.84 9.75 -2.64
N SER A 101 3.64 10.30 -2.74
CA SER A 101 3.16 11.35 -1.82
C SER A 101 1.79 10.95 -1.26
N ILE A 102 1.58 11.15 0.04
CA ILE A 102 0.35 10.75 0.72
C ILE A 102 -0.13 11.90 1.59
N SER A 103 -1.40 12.26 1.44
CA SER A 103 -2.12 13.16 2.32
C SER A 103 -2.99 12.35 3.28
N PHE A 104 -2.72 12.48 4.58
CA PHE A 104 -3.50 11.84 5.65
C PHE A 104 -4.55 12.84 6.16
N LEU A 105 -5.82 12.47 6.08
CA LEU A 105 -6.95 13.39 6.25
C LEU A 105 -7.83 12.99 7.46
N SER A 106 -8.06 11.70 7.65
CA SER A 106 -8.74 11.16 8.83
C SER A 106 -8.12 9.84 9.28
N SER A 107 -8.78 9.10 10.19
CA SER A 107 -8.28 7.85 10.75
C SER A 107 -9.30 6.73 10.63
N ALA A 108 -8.83 5.49 10.49
CA ALA A 108 -9.63 4.28 10.67
C ALA A 108 -9.12 3.51 11.89
N LYS A 109 -9.98 2.69 12.50
CA LYS A 109 -9.67 1.82 13.63
C LYS A 109 -9.70 0.36 13.20
N ALA A 110 -9.22 -0.53 14.09
CA ALA A 110 -9.45 -1.96 13.92
C ALA A 110 -10.93 -2.26 13.64
N ASP A 111 -11.15 -3.23 12.77
CA ASP A 111 -12.46 -3.69 12.30
C ASP A 111 -13.26 -2.74 11.39
N ASP A 112 -12.83 -1.49 11.19
CA ASP A 112 -13.40 -0.65 10.13
C ASP A 112 -13.20 -1.32 8.76
N GLU A 113 -14.21 -1.24 7.90
CA GLU A 113 -14.05 -1.61 6.49
C GLU A 113 -13.59 -0.40 5.68
N LEU A 114 -12.52 -0.59 4.92
CA LEU A 114 -12.01 0.40 3.97
C LEU A 114 -12.52 0.10 2.56
N GLU A 115 -12.89 1.15 1.84
CA GLU A 115 -12.98 1.16 0.39
C GLU A 115 -11.70 1.80 -0.17
N ILE A 116 -10.98 1.08 -1.02
CA ILE A 116 -9.71 1.51 -1.61
C ILE A 116 -9.86 1.56 -3.12
N ILE A 117 -9.60 2.73 -3.72
CA ILE A 117 -9.81 2.96 -5.14
C ILE A 117 -8.50 3.42 -5.77
N GLY A 118 -7.90 2.56 -6.58
CA GLY A 118 -6.73 2.89 -7.41
C GLY A 118 -7.16 3.35 -8.81
N ARG A 119 -6.55 4.41 -9.33
CA ARG A 119 -6.80 4.96 -10.67
C ARG A 119 -5.50 5.35 -11.35
N VAL A 120 -5.42 5.11 -12.66
CA VAL A 120 -4.35 5.66 -13.50
C VAL A 120 -4.63 7.13 -13.76
N LEU A 121 -3.66 8.00 -13.48
CA LEU A 121 -3.72 9.42 -13.82
C LEU A 121 -3.19 9.67 -15.25
N GLY A 122 -2.22 8.88 -15.68
CA GLY A 122 -1.67 8.96 -17.01
C GLY A 122 -0.33 8.25 -17.12
N ARG A 123 0.17 8.16 -18.36
CA ARG A 123 1.45 7.54 -18.66
C ARG A 123 2.22 8.38 -19.68
N LYS A 124 3.51 8.57 -19.45
CA LYS A 124 4.45 9.23 -20.38
C LYS A 124 5.71 8.40 -20.52
N GLY A 125 5.90 7.80 -21.69
CA GLY A 125 7.00 6.84 -21.92
C GLY A 125 6.91 5.65 -20.96
N GLY A 126 8.00 5.42 -20.20
CA GLY A 126 8.06 4.40 -19.17
C GLY A 126 7.45 4.81 -17.81
N TYR A 127 7.04 6.06 -17.64
CA TYR A 127 6.53 6.57 -16.37
C TYR A 127 5.00 6.54 -16.32
N SER A 128 4.45 5.98 -15.25
CA SER A 128 3.01 5.95 -14.98
C SER A 128 2.72 6.63 -13.65
N GLY A 129 1.73 7.51 -13.63
CA GLY A 129 1.22 8.14 -12.40
C GLY A 129 -0.12 7.54 -12.03
N THR A 130 -0.31 7.27 -10.75
CA THR A 130 -1.55 6.71 -10.20
C THR A 130 -2.00 7.47 -8.97
N ASN A 131 -3.29 7.35 -8.66
CA ASN A 131 -3.93 7.90 -7.48
C ASN A 131 -4.65 6.79 -6.74
N VAL A 132 -4.52 6.77 -5.41
CA VAL A 132 -5.18 5.81 -4.53
C VAL A 132 -5.96 6.56 -3.48
N LEU A 133 -7.26 6.38 -3.43
CA LEU A 133 -8.11 6.87 -2.37
C LEU A 133 -8.37 5.76 -1.36
N VAL A 134 -8.20 6.04 -0.08
CA VAL A 134 -8.55 5.14 1.02
C VAL A 134 -9.67 5.80 1.82
N LYS A 135 -10.84 5.17 1.85
CA LYS A 135 -12.04 5.69 2.51
C LYS A 135 -12.55 4.71 3.55
N ASN A 136 -13.17 5.22 4.60
CA ASN A 136 -14.01 4.37 5.44
C ASN A 136 -15.28 4.05 4.63
N LYS A 137 -15.57 2.75 4.44
CA LYS A 137 -16.65 2.28 3.58
C LYS A 137 -18.04 2.59 4.16
N ALA A 138 -18.18 2.58 5.48
CA ALA A 138 -19.45 2.83 6.14
C ALA A 138 -19.80 4.32 6.18
N THR A 139 -18.82 5.18 6.44
CA THR A 139 -19.05 6.64 6.58
C THR A 139 -18.81 7.42 5.29
N GLY A 140 -18.06 6.86 4.34
CA GLY A 140 -17.59 7.54 3.13
C GLY A 140 -16.47 8.55 3.38
N GLU A 141 -15.99 8.68 4.62
CA GLU A 141 -14.94 9.63 4.99
C GLU A 141 -13.61 9.27 4.34
N LEU A 142 -12.91 10.27 3.78
CA LEU A 142 -11.60 10.08 3.16
C LEU A 142 -10.52 10.04 4.24
N ILE A 143 -9.86 8.88 4.37
CA ILE A 143 -8.79 8.63 5.34
C ILE A 143 -7.46 9.14 4.78
N ALA A 144 -7.16 8.77 3.53
CA ALA A 144 -5.95 9.19 2.86
C ALA A 144 -6.13 9.25 1.35
N GLU A 145 -5.35 10.12 0.73
CA GLU A 145 -5.14 10.18 -0.71
C GLU A 145 -3.64 10.02 -1.00
N GLY A 146 -3.31 9.01 -1.80
CA GLY A 146 -1.96 8.74 -2.26
C GLY A 146 -1.80 9.03 -3.75
N ARG A 147 -0.65 9.61 -4.12
CA ARG A 147 -0.16 9.61 -5.51
C ARG A 147 1.09 8.76 -5.57
N HIS A 148 1.14 7.87 -6.54
CA HIS A 148 2.23 6.92 -6.70
C HIS A 148 2.72 6.96 -8.13
N SER A 149 4.03 7.10 -8.26
CA SER A 149 4.72 7.24 -9.52
C SER A 149 5.59 6.03 -9.73
N LEU A 150 5.41 5.37 -10.86
CA LEU A 150 6.12 4.13 -11.17
C LEU A 150 6.80 4.20 -12.53
N PHE A 151 7.95 3.55 -12.64
CA PHE A 151 8.72 3.44 -13.88
C PHE A 151 8.81 1.98 -14.34
N GLY A 152 8.48 1.73 -15.60
CA GLY A 152 8.58 0.44 -16.25
C GLY A 152 9.28 0.52 -17.60
N LYS A 153 10.15 -0.45 -17.88
CA LYS A 153 10.70 -0.63 -19.23
C LYS A 153 9.69 -1.41 -20.07
N HIS A 154 8.75 -0.69 -20.65
CA HIS A 154 7.93 -1.24 -21.71
C HIS A 154 8.69 -1.06 -23.03
N ALA A 155 8.95 -2.16 -23.75
CA ALA A 155 9.50 -2.06 -25.09
C ALA A 155 8.55 -1.20 -25.93
N SER A 156 9.01 0.00 -26.33
CA SER A 156 8.29 0.81 -27.31
C SER A 156 8.33 0.02 -28.61
N LYS A 157 7.18 -0.33 -29.17
CA LYS A 157 7.13 -0.63 -30.59
C LYS A 157 7.46 0.68 -31.32
N MET A 158 8.71 0.81 -31.77
CA MET A 158 9.02 1.58 -32.97
C MET A 158 8.88 0.63 -34.16
#